data_AF-A0A6J1VC49-F1
#
_entry.id   AF-A0A6J1VC49-F1
#
_cell.length_a   1.000
_cell.length_b   1.000
_cell.length_c   1.000
_cell.angle_alpha   90.00
_cell.angle_beta   90.00
_cell.angle_gamma   90.00
#
_symmetry.space_group_name_H-M   'P 1'
#
loop_
_entity.id
_entity.type
_entity.pdbx_description
1 polymer ?
#
loop_
_entity_poly.entity_id
_entity_poly.type
_entity_poly.pdbx_seq_one_letter_code
_entity_poly.pdbx_strand_id
1 'polypeptide(L)'
;MAGGITYADLRFARGPPEKSQGEEPNEGELTYENLQVSRGLEKEVAECGPQKSVPELPCWATSCHCWRPVTNRPMLGVLALCLFLLATNIALGVEYLQASRQLQEASREHAAKSHVLGESAHRLQAGLEESRRLLRLTEQELNSTKQELNSTKQELELNSTKQELNSTTVALWQSRAAGNQTRRQLQRQELQANHSLALLRREQASLETNLSQATSCRQIGCCPRGWTLFRWKCLRASSEWKTWERSKAHCEGMSSRLLVLPEPWSAGELWKAVGETFTQT
;
A
#
# COMPACT_ATOMS: atom_id res chain seq x y z
N MET A 1 -7.84 29.03 21.16
CA MET A 1 -6.60 28.62 21.87
C MET A 1 -6.13 27.33 21.23
N ALA A 2 -4.89 27.25 20.77
CA ALA A 2 -4.34 26.05 20.12
C ALA A 2 -3.15 25.53 20.93
N GLY A 3 -3.21 24.28 21.37
CA GLY A 3 -2.09 23.62 22.04
C GLY A 3 -1.06 23.15 21.02
N GLY A 4 0.14 23.72 21.05
CA GLY A 4 1.26 23.21 20.26
C GLY A 4 1.78 21.91 20.87
N ILE A 5 1.72 20.80 20.13
CA ILE A 5 2.30 19.53 20.56
C ILE A 5 3.68 19.39 19.92
N THR A 6 4.72 19.48 20.75
CA THR A 6 6.12 19.31 20.34
C THR A 6 6.44 17.82 20.20
N TYR A 7 6.86 17.38 19.01
CA TYR A 7 7.32 16.01 18.77
C TYR A 7 8.81 15.95 18.42
N ALA A 8 9.53 15.15 19.19
CA ALA A 8 10.92 14.72 19.03
C ALA A 8 11.08 13.44 19.89
N ASP A 9 11.91 12.45 19.58
CA ASP A 9 12.73 12.14 18.39
C ASP A 9 12.85 10.58 18.33
N LEU A 10 13.41 10.03 17.25
CA LEU A 10 14.51 9.04 17.29
C LEU A 10 14.73 8.44 15.90
N ARG A 11 15.85 8.81 15.27
CA ARG A 11 16.25 8.29 13.95
C ARG A 11 17.18 7.09 14.10
N PHE A 12 16.70 5.88 13.78
CA PHE A 12 17.58 4.71 13.65
C PHE A 12 18.36 4.73 12.33
N ALA A 13 19.57 5.26 12.37
CA ALA A 13 20.55 5.16 11.30
C ALA A 13 21.65 4.14 11.67
N ARG A 14 21.62 2.97 11.03
CA ARG A 14 22.78 2.06 10.92
C ARG A 14 22.91 1.62 9.47
N GLY A 15 23.94 2.12 8.80
CA GLY A 15 24.39 1.59 7.51
C GLY A 15 25.56 0.61 7.68
N PRO A 16 25.81 -0.26 6.69
CA PRO A 16 27.16 -0.79 6.39
C PRO A 16 28.05 0.35 5.81
N PRO A 17 29.38 0.20 5.63
CA PRO A 17 30.22 -1.02 5.57
C PRO A 17 31.16 -1.14 6.80
N GLU A 18 32.34 -1.80 6.87
CA GLU A 18 33.43 -2.08 5.91
C GLU A 18 34.34 -3.28 6.30
N LYS A 19 35.42 -3.54 5.53
CA LYS A 19 36.42 -4.61 5.74
C LYS A 19 37.81 -4.06 6.11
N SER A 20 38.48 -4.67 7.09
CA SER A 20 39.96 -4.77 7.24
C SER A 20 40.21 -5.80 8.38
N GLN A 21 41.01 -6.86 8.22
CA GLN A 21 42.49 -6.98 8.21
C GLN A 21 43.16 -6.76 9.58
N GLY A 22 43.99 -7.74 9.98
CA GLY A 22 44.84 -7.70 11.18
C GLY A 22 44.22 -8.32 12.45
N GLU A 23 44.88 -9.14 13.27
CA GLU A 23 45.75 -10.33 13.10
C GLU A 23 46.21 -10.79 14.51
N GLU A 24 46.18 -12.10 14.80
CA GLU A 24 46.94 -12.91 15.80
C GLU A 24 47.53 -12.26 17.08
N PRO A 25 47.47 -12.93 18.26
CA PRO A 25 48.15 -14.23 18.41
C PRO A 25 47.44 -15.34 19.19
N ASN A 26 47.52 -16.55 18.60
CA ASN A 26 47.97 -17.84 19.14
C ASN A 26 47.79 -18.15 20.65
N GLU A 27 47.19 -19.33 20.91
CA GLU A 27 47.70 -20.44 21.76
C GLU A 27 46.55 -21.48 21.84
N GLY A 28 46.65 -22.64 21.18
CA GLY A 28 45.52 -23.59 21.11
C GLY A 28 45.63 -24.77 20.12
N GLU A 29 46.81 -25.35 19.99
CA GLU A 29 47.08 -26.52 19.13
C GLU A 29 46.27 -27.77 19.54
N LEU A 30 45.70 -28.49 18.55
CA LEU A 30 45.55 -29.97 18.53
C LEU A 30 44.85 -30.45 17.22
N THR A 31 45.55 -30.38 16.08
CA THR A 31 45.09 -30.96 14.81
C THR A 31 45.69 -32.35 14.57
N TYR A 32 44.84 -33.37 14.41
CA TYR A 32 45.26 -34.72 13.99
C TYR A 32 45.05 -34.91 12.48
N GLU A 33 46.10 -34.71 11.68
CA GLU A 33 46.08 -35.05 10.26
C GLU A 33 46.29 -36.56 10.02
N ASN A 34 45.58 -37.11 9.04
CA ASN A 34 45.74 -38.50 8.61
C ASN A 34 46.67 -38.56 7.38
N LEU A 35 47.98 -38.63 7.62
CA LEU A 35 48.96 -38.81 6.55
C LEU A 35 48.91 -40.22 5.94
N GLN A 36 49.01 -40.27 4.62
CA GLN A 36 48.87 -41.49 3.83
C GLN A 36 50.19 -42.28 3.80
N VAL A 37 50.14 -43.57 4.17
CA VAL A 37 51.33 -44.44 4.17
C VAL A 37 51.77 -44.76 2.75
N SER A 38 52.86 -44.11 2.31
CA SER A 38 53.60 -44.47 1.09
C SER A 38 54.83 -45.32 1.38
N ARG A 39 55.41 -45.92 0.34
CA ARG A 39 56.20 -47.17 0.39
C ARG A 39 57.69 -46.96 0.08
N GLY A 40 58.57 -47.53 0.91
CA GLY A 40 60.03 -47.62 0.70
C GLY A 40 60.85 -46.63 1.54
N LEU A 41 62.19 -46.68 1.60
CA LEU A 41 63.19 -47.72 1.28
C LEU A 41 64.58 -47.17 1.68
N GLU A 42 65.44 -47.95 2.38
CA GLU A 42 66.91 -47.79 2.57
C GLU A 42 67.56 -46.46 3.04
N LYS A 43 68.51 -46.58 4.00
CA LYS A 43 69.99 -46.34 3.86
C LYS A 43 70.68 -46.48 5.25
N GLU A 44 71.89 -47.04 5.42
CA GLU A 44 73.26 -46.61 5.01
C GLU A 44 73.73 -45.27 5.62
N VAL A 45 75.02 -44.98 5.95
CA VAL A 45 76.31 -45.73 6.05
C VAL A 45 77.33 -44.88 6.84
N ALA A 46 78.39 -45.46 7.43
CA ALA A 46 79.66 -44.75 7.73
C ALA A 46 80.86 -45.72 7.95
N GLU A 47 82.11 -45.27 7.72
CA GLU A 47 83.32 -46.12 7.56
C GLU A 47 84.63 -45.40 7.95
N CYS A 48 85.63 -46.11 8.53
CA CYS A 48 87.09 -45.89 8.32
C CYS A 48 88.01 -46.96 9.01
N GLY A 49 89.24 -47.16 8.49
CA GLY A 49 90.30 -48.03 9.04
C GLY A 49 91.35 -47.31 9.92
N PRO A 50 92.65 -47.74 10.08
CA PRO A 50 93.41 -48.70 9.24
C PRO A 50 94.51 -49.63 9.87
N GLN A 51 94.83 -50.75 9.18
CA GLN A 51 96.14 -51.45 8.93
C GLN A 51 97.21 -51.87 10.00
N LYS A 52 97.95 -52.95 9.64
CA LYS A 52 99.20 -53.58 10.22
C LYS A 52 99.03 -54.47 11.49
N SER A 53 99.81 -55.54 11.73
CA SER A 53 100.95 -56.18 11.00
C SER A 53 100.98 -57.72 11.17
N VAL A 54 101.89 -58.42 10.46
CA VAL A 54 101.94 -59.90 10.24
C VAL A 54 103.39 -60.40 10.34
N PRO A 55 103.70 -61.47 11.11
CA PRO A 55 103.86 -62.86 10.62
C PRO A 55 103.27 -63.91 11.62
N GLU A 56 103.49 -65.25 11.65
CA GLU A 56 104.45 -66.22 11.05
C GLU A 56 103.78 -67.56 10.62
N LEU A 57 104.55 -68.47 10.03
CA LEU A 57 104.25 -69.89 9.71
C LEU A 57 105.39 -70.79 10.27
N PRO A 58 105.21 -72.13 10.43
CA PRO A 58 105.55 -73.10 9.36
C PRO A 58 104.47 -74.21 9.17
N CYS A 59 104.22 -74.83 8.02
CA CYS A 59 105.04 -75.29 6.87
C CYS A 59 105.70 -76.68 7.00
N TRP A 60 104.92 -77.75 6.77
CA TRP A 60 105.18 -78.85 5.81
C TRP A 60 103.84 -79.56 5.51
N ALA A 61 103.46 -79.92 4.27
CA ALA A 61 103.86 -81.08 3.44
C ALA A 61 103.63 -82.44 4.17
N THR A 62 103.10 -83.53 3.58
CA THR A 62 102.73 -83.82 2.18
C THR A 62 101.67 -84.95 2.07
N SER A 63 100.92 -84.99 0.96
CA SER A 63 100.38 -86.20 0.28
C SER A 63 99.44 -87.19 0.98
N CYS A 64 98.14 -87.03 0.71
CA CYS A 64 97.20 -87.98 0.05
C CYS A 64 97.09 -89.50 0.41
N HIS A 65 95.81 -89.95 0.35
CA HIS A 65 95.29 -91.35 0.25
C HIS A 65 95.36 -92.19 1.54
N CYS A 66 94.31 -92.91 2.00
CA CYS A 66 93.22 -93.57 1.27
C CYS A 66 91.85 -93.65 2.03
N TRP A 67 90.76 -93.70 1.26
CA TRP A 67 89.52 -94.51 1.42
C TRP A 67 88.88 -94.73 2.82
N ARG A 68 87.74 -94.04 3.05
CA ARG A 68 86.40 -94.49 3.55
C ARG A 68 86.29 -95.63 4.62
N PRO A 69 85.32 -95.56 5.58
CA PRO A 69 83.92 -95.20 5.30
C PRO A 69 83.18 -94.32 6.34
N VAL A 70 81.88 -94.10 6.05
CA VAL A 70 80.90 -93.24 6.73
C VAL A 70 80.57 -93.68 8.16
N THR A 71 80.33 -92.73 9.08
CA THR A 71 79.58 -92.96 10.33
C THR A 71 78.51 -91.87 10.54
N ASN A 72 77.25 -92.27 10.79
CA ASN A 72 76.06 -91.40 10.70
C ASN A 72 75.81 -90.48 11.93
N ARG A 73 76.86 -90.06 12.65
CA ARG A 73 76.71 -89.29 13.91
C ARG A 73 76.33 -87.80 13.75
N PRO A 74 77.02 -86.96 12.94
CA PRO A 74 76.64 -85.55 12.82
C PRO A 74 75.28 -85.36 12.14
N MET A 75 74.92 -86.26 11.21
CA MET A 75 73.61 -86.26 10.56
C MET A 75 72.46 -86.43 11.57
N LEU A 76 72.63 -87.26 12.59
CA LEU A 76 71.64 -87.47 13.66
C LEU A 76 71.40 -86.20 14.49
N GLY A 77 72.45 -85.43 14.79
CA GLY A 77 72.34 -84.18 15.54
C GLY A 77 71.61 -83.09 14.76
N VAL A 78 71.88 -82.97 13.46
CA VAL A 78 71.13 -82.08 12.56
C VAL A 78 69.67 -82.52 12.44
N LEU A 79 69.41 -83.84 12.33
CA LEU A 79 68.05 -84.39 12.31
C LEU A 79 67.27 -84.04 13.58
N ALA A 80 67.90 -84.18 14.75
CA ALA A 80 67.29 -83.79 16.02
C ALA A 80 66.99 -82.28 16.08
N LEU A 81 67.93 -81.41 15.66
CA LEU A 81 67.72 -79.96 15.60
C LEU A 81 66.55 -79.61 14.67
N CYS A 82 66.49 -80.22 13.48
CA CYS A 82 65.38 -80.03 12.54
C CYS A 82 64.05 -80.50 13.12
N LEU A 83 64.01 -81.63 13.84
CA LEU A 83 62.80 -82.11 14.50
C LEU A 83 62.33 -81.16 15.63
N PHE A 84 63.26 -80.61 16.42
CA PHE A 84 62.93 -79.58 17.41
C PHE A 84 62.39 -78.29 16.76
N LEU A 85 63.01 -77.82 15.68
CA LEU A 85 62.55 -76.64 14.93
C LEU A 85 61.19 -76.88 14.26
N LEU A 86 60.92 -78.08 13.76
CA LEU A 86 59.59 -78.45 13.26
C LEU A 86 58.55 -78.45 14.38
N ALA A 87 58.89 -79.01 15.55
CA ALA A 87 57.99 -79.03 16.72
C ALA A 87 57.65 -77.61 17.21
N THR A 88 58.61 -76.70 17.28
CA THR A 88 58.34 -75.30 17.69
C THR A 88 57.52 -74.54 16.66
N ASN A 89 57.78 -74.73 15.35
CA ASN A 89 56.95 -74.13 14.30
C ASN A 89 55.51 -74.68 14.30
N ILE A 90 55.32 -75.98 14.60
CA ILE A 90 53.98 -76.57 14.76
C ILE A 90 53.29 -76.01 16.00
N ALA A 91 53.98 -75.88 17.14
CA ALA A 91 53.40 -75.31 18.36
C ALA A 91 52.96 -73.84 18.16
N LEU A 92 53.84 -72.99 17.63
CA LEU A 92 53.51 -71.61 17.26
C LEU A 92 52.38 -71.54 16.23
N GLY A 93 52.34 -72.49 15.28
CA GLY A 93 51.26 -72.63 14.32
C GLY A 93 49.91 -72.95 14.99
N VAL A 94 49.88 -73.81 16.00
CA VAL A 94 48.67 -74.13 16.78
C VAL A 94 48.21 -72.93 17.62
N GLU A 95 49.12 -72.25 18.32
CA GLU A 95 48.80 -71.04 19.09
C GLU A 95 48.27 -69.92 18.18
N TYR A 96 48.88 -69.70 17.01
CA TYR A 96 48.40 -68.76 16.01
C TYR A 96 47.02 -69.17 15.44
N LEU A 97 46.77 -70.45 15.22
CA LEU A 97 45.48 -70.96 14.74
C LEU A 97 44.39 -70.85 15.83
N GLN A 98 44.75 -70.95 17.11
CA GLN A 98 43.86 -70.69 18.24
C GLN A 98 43.55 -69.20 18.41
N ALA A 99 44.56 -68.32 18.37
CA ALA A 99 44.39 -66.87 18.48
C ALA A 99 43.59 -66.29 17.30
N SER A 100 43.86 -66.76 16.07
CA SER A 100 43.09 -66.36 14.89
C SER A 100 41.63 -66.83 14.93
N ARG A 101 41.33 -68.01 15.52
CA ARG A 101 39.94 -68.42 15.79
C ARG A 101 39.23 -67.48 16.77
N GLN A 102 39.88 -67.11 17.88
CA GLN A 102 39.29 -66.16 18.85
C GLN A 102 39.02 -64.79 18.20
N LEU A 103 39.97 -64.28 17.41
CA LEU A 103 39.77 -63.07 16.60
C LEU A 103 38.65 -63.23 15.56
N GLN A 104 38.49 -64.42 14.96
CA GLN A 104 37.43 -64.72 14.00
C GLN A 104 36.04 -64.85 14.64
N GLU A 105 35.95 -65.25 15.90
CA GLU A 105 34.71 -65.25 16.69
C GLU A 105 34.33 -63.84 17.15
N ALA A 106 35.27 -63.10 17.75
CA ALA A 106 35.06 -61.71 18.14
C ALA A 106 34.68 -60.81 16.95
N SER A 107 35.37 -60.94 15.81
CA SER A 107 35.04 -60.17 14.60
C SER A 107 33.69 -60.56 13.99
N ARG A 108 33.22 -61.80 14.12
CA ARG A 108 31.84 -62.19 13.75
C ARG A 108 30.81 -61.53 14.67
N GLU A 109 31.06 -61.50 15.98
CA GLU A 109 30.17 -60.83 16.94
C GLU A 109 30.11 -59.31 16.70
N HIS A 110 31.26 -58.68 16.47
CA HIS A 110 31.34 -57.27 16.09
C HIS A 110 30.69 -57.00 14.72
N ALA A 111 30.81 -57.89 13.73
CA ALA A 111 30.12 -57.75 12.45
C ALA A 111 28.60 -57.86 12.60
N ALA A 112 28.10 -58.79 13.41
CA ALA A 112 26.66 -58.91 13.69
C ALA A 112 26.12 -57.67 14.44
N LYS A 113 26.83 -57.19 15.47
CA LYS A 113 26.49 -55.96 16.19
C LYS A 113 26.54 -54.72 15.28
N SER A 114 27.55 -54.63 14.42
CA SER A 114 27.69 -53.56 13.42
C SER A 114 26.55 -53.57 12.41
N HIS A 115 26.12 -54.74 11.93
CA HIS A 115 24.96 -54.87 11.04
C HIS A 115 23.67 -54.40 11.73
N VAL A 116 23.40 -54.83 12.97
CA VAL A 116 22.19 -54.42 13.72
C VAL A 116 22.20 -52.91 14.02
N LEU A 117 23.35 -52.33 14.37
CA LEU A 117 23.49 -50.89 14.56
C LEU A 117 23.34 -50.12 13.24
N GLY A 118 23.92 -50.62 12.15
CA GLY A 118 23.78 -50.03 10.81
C GLY A 118 22.36 -50.07 10.28
N GLU A 119 21.64 -51.19 10.46
CA GLU A 119 20.23 -51.30 10.10
C GLU A 119 19.36 -50.36 10.96
N SER A 120 19.64 -50.25 12.25
CA SER A 120 18.97 -49.30 13.15
C SER A 120 19.21 -47.85 12.73
N ALA A 121 20.46 -47.50 12.37
CA ALA A 121 20.82 -46.18 11.87
C ALA A 121 20.14 -45.87 10.52
N HIS A 122 20.09 -46.82 9.58
CA HIS A 122 19.38 -46.65 8.32
C HIS A 122 17.86 -46.50 8.50
N ARG A 123 17.23 -47.25 9.43
CA ARG A 123 15.81 -47.08 9.77
C ARG A 123 15.53 -45.69 10.35
N LEU A 124 16.39 -45.20 11.25
CA LEU A 124 16.29 -43.84 11.80
C LEU A 124 16.52 -42.76 10.73
N GLN A 125 17.51 -42.93 9.85
CA GLN A 125 17.75 -42.01 8.73
C GLN A 125 16.56 -41.97 7.78
N ALA A 126 15.98 -43.12 7.40
CA ALA A 126 14.81 -43.18 6.54
C ALA A 126 13.61 -42.42 7.14
N GLY A 127 13.33 -42.59 8.43
CA GLY A 127 12.27 -41.85 9.13
C GLY A 127 12.57 -40.34 9.26
N LEU A 128 13.83 -39.94 9.41
CA LEU A 128 14.25 -38.54 9.38
C LEU A 128 14.13 -37.94 7.97
N GLU A 129 14.40 -38.71 6.92
CA GLU A 129 14.18 -38.27 5.53
C GLU A 129 12.69 -38.17 5.18
N GLU A 130 11.87 -39.10 5.64
CA GLU A 130 10.42 -39.10 5.45
C GLU A 130 9.76 -37.92 6.18
N SER A 131 10.05 -37.73 7.48
CA SER A 131 9.56 -36.57 8.23
C SER A 131 10.06 -35.24 7.65
N ARG A 132 11.29 -35.18 7.11
CA ARG A 132 11.79 -34.00 6.38
C ARG A 132 11.12 -33.77 5.03
N ARG A 133 10.63 -34.81 4.35
CA ARG A 133 9.77 -34.68 3.15
C ARG A 133 8.38 -34.17 3.54
N LEU A 134 7.77 -34.75 4.58
CA LEU A 134 6.46 -34.33 5.09
C LEU A 134 6.47 -32.86 5.54
N LEU A 135 7.47 -32.44 6.33
CA LEU A 135 7.64 -31.04 6.75
C LEU A 135 7.70 -30.09 5.54
N ARG A 136 8.50 -30.41 4.52
CA ARG A 136 8.59 -29.61 3.29
C ARG A 136 7.27 -29.53 2.52
N LEU A 137 6.50 -30.61 2.47
CA LEU A 137 5.16 -30.61 1.85
C LEU A 137 4.21 -29.70 2.63
N THR A 138 4.14 -29.84 3.97
CA THR A 138 3.29 -28.97 4.81
C THR A 138 3.73 -27.50 4.77
N GLU A 139 5.03 -27.22 4.63
CA GLU A 139 5.56 -25.87 4.45
C GLU A 139 5.18 -25.29 3.07
N GLN A 140 5.19 -26.11 2.02
CA GLN A 140 4.75 -25.71 0.68
C GLN A 140 3.23 -25.44 0.65
N GLU A 141 2.42 -26.31 1.25
CA GLU A 141 0.96 -26.14 1.39
C GLU A 141 0.61 -24.88 2.22
N LEU A 142 1.31 -24.67 3.35
CA LEU A 142 1.14 -23.47 4.18
C LEU A 142 1.52 -22.19 3.43
N ASN A 143 2.57 -22.23 2.60
CA ASN A 143 2.96 -21.08 1.78
C ASN A 143 1.98 -20.82 0.62
N SER A 144 1.44 -21.86 -0.04
CA SER A 144 0.40 -21.71 -1.07
C SER A 144 -0.88 -21.12 -0.49
N THR A 145 -1.42 -21.72 0.56
CA THR A 145 -2.65 -21.24 1.23
C THR A 145 -2.49 -19.84 1.82
N LYS A 146 -1.30 -19.47 2.31
CA LYS A 146 -0.97 -18.10 2.72
C LYS A 146 -0.93 -17.12 1.55
N GLN A 147 -0.41 -17.52 0.38
CA GLN A 147 -0.43 -16.70 -0.83
C GLN A 147 -1.85 -16.51 -1.36
N GLU A 148 -2.66 -17.56 -1.38
CA GLU A 148 -4.09 -17.53 -1.74
C GLU A 148 -4.90 -16.64 -0.79
N LEU A 149 -4.68 -16.75 0.52
CA LEU A 149 -5.31 -15.90 1.53
C LEU A 149 -4.90 -14.42 1.39
N ASN A 150 -3.63 -14.14 1.08
CA ASN A 150 -3.18 -12.77 0.81
C ASN A 150 -3.81 -12.20 -0.47
N SER A 151 -3.90 -13.01 -1.54
CA SER A 151 -4.50 -12.61 -2.81
C SER A 151 -6.00 -12.32 -2.67
N THR A 152 -6.74 -13.23 -2.04
CA THR A 152 -8.19 -13.08 -1.81
C THR A 152 -8.49 -11.94 -0.83
N LYS A 153 -7.66 -11.72 0.20
CA LYS A 153 -7.74 -10.55 1.06
C LYS A 153 -7.54 -9.25 0.27
N GLN A 154 -6.51 -9.16 -0.56
CA GLN A 154 -6.24 -7.97 -1.37
C GLN A 154 -7.38 -7.68 -2.36
N GLU A 155 -7.97 -8.71 -2.97
CA GLU A 155 -9.15 -8.57 -3.82
C GLU A 155 -10.39 -8.09 -3.02
N LEU A 156 -10.61 -8.60 -1.81
CA LEU A 156 -11.71 -8.17 -0.95
C LEU A 156 -11.56 -6.71 -0.50
N GLU A 157 -10.34 -6.29 -0.11
CA GLU A 157 -10.04 -4.89 0.24
C GLU A 157 -10.20 -3.96 -0.97
N LEU A 158 -9.75 -4.37 -2.15
CA LEU A 158 -9.95 -3.62 -3.40
C LEU A 158 -11.44 -3.52 -3.78
N ASN A 159 -12.22 -4.59 -3.61
CA ASN A 159 -13.64 -4.57 -3.91
C ASN A 159 -14.46 -3.76 -2.88
N SER A 160 -14.10 -3.79 -1.58
CA SER A 160 -14.73 -2.94 -0.55
C SER A 160 -14.46 -1.45 -0.83
N THR A 161 -13.19 -1.08 -1.02
CA THR A 161 -12.82 0.32 -1.29
C THR A 161 -13.40 0.83 -2.62
N LYS A 162 -13.52 -0.03 -3.64
CA LYS A 162 -14.25 0.28 -4.89
C LYS A 162 -15.75 0.45 -4.67
N GLN A 163 -16.38 -0.34 -3.81
CA GLN A 163 -17.80 -0.19 -3.44
C GLN A 163 -18.04 1.10 -2.64
N GLU A 164 -17.17 1.44 -1.70
CA GLU A 164 -17.19 2.71 -0.94
C GLU A 164 -16.96 3.93 -1.84
N LEU A 165 -16.02 3.86 -2.78
CA LEU A 165 -15.78 4.92 -3.75
C LEU A 165 -16.98 5.12 -4.67
N ASN A 166 -17.62 4.04 -5.11
CA ASN A 166 -18.84 4.09 -5.92
C ASN A 166 -20.02 4.69 -5.13
N SER A 167 -20.26 4.25 -3.90
CA SER A 167 -21.36 4.79 -3.07
C SER A 167 -21.15 6.27 -2.73
N THR A 168 -19.91 6.66 -2.41
CA THR A 168 -19.51 8.06 -2.21
C THR A 168 -19.71 8.89 -3.48
N THR A 169 -19.32 8.37 -4.65
CA THR A 169 -19.50 9.05 -5.94
C THR A 169 -20.98 9.27 -6.25
N VAL A 170 -21.85 8.29 -5.99
CA VAL A 170 -23.31 8.42 -6.14
C VAL A 170 -23.88 9.46 -5.16
N ALA A 171 -23.48 9.42 -3.89
CA ALA A 171 -23.93 10.40 -2.88
C ALA A 171 -23.50 11.83 -3.22
N LEU A 172 -22.27 12.03 -3.71
CA LEU A 172 -21.78 13.32 -4.21
C LEU A 172 -22.59 13.81 -5.42
N TRP A 173 -22.93 12.92 -6.37
CA TRP A 173 -23.79 13.26 -7.50
C TRP A 173 -25.20 13.66 -7.08
N GLN A 174 -25.81 12.92 -6.15
CA GLN A 174 -27.13 13.23 -5.60
C GLN A 174 -27.13 14.58 -4.86
N SER A 175 -26.13 14.82 -4.01
CA SER A 175 -25.95 16.10 -3.29
C SER A 175 -25.79 17.27 -4.27
N ARG A 176 -24.98 17.11 -5.32
CA ARG A 176 -24.79 18.12 -6.38
C ARG A 176 -26.07 18.36 -7.19
N ALA A 177 -26.82 17.31 -7.49
CA ALA A 177 -28.11 17.43 -8.18
C ALA A 177 -29.16 18.16 -7.32
N ALA A 178 -29.24 17.83 -6.03
CA ALA A 178 -30.10 18.52 -5.08
C ALA A 178 -29.73 20.01 -4.94
N GLY A 179 -28.45 20.33 -4.72
CA GLY A 179 -27.98 21.72 -4.65
C GLY A 179 -28.26 22.53 -5.93
N ASN A 180 -28.10 21.91 -7.10
CA ASN A 180 -28.48 22.52 -8.39
C ASN A 180 -29.99 22.76 -8.50
N GLN A 181 -30.82 21.84 -8.01
CA GLN A 181 -32.28 21.99 -8.01
C GLN A 181 -32.73 23.10 -7.04
N THR A 182 -32.18 23.14 -5.83
CA THR A 182 -32.44 24.22 -4.86
C THR A 182 -32.01 25.57 -5.41
N ARG A 183 -30.84 25.67 -6.06
CA ARG A 183 -30.41 26.92 -6.73
C ARG A 183 -31.40 27.36 -7.82
N ARG A 184 -31.92 26.43 -8.63
CA ARG A 184 -32.97 26.71 -9.63
C ARG A 184 -34.31 27.09 -8.98
N GLN A 185 -34.65 26.57 -7.81
CA GLN A 185 -35.85 26.98 -7.07
C GLN A 185 -35.70 28.39 -6.52
N LEU A 186 -34.57 28.71 -5.88
CA LEU A 186 -34.25 30.05 -5.38
C LEU A 186 -34.27 31.09 -6.50
N GLN A 187 -33.63 30.83 -7.66
CA GLN A 187 -33.68 31.75 -8.81
C GLN A 187 -35.11 31.98 -9.35
N ARG A 188 -36.01 31.00 -9.25
CA ARG A 188 -37.43 31.17 -9.63
C ARG A 188 -38.20 31.99 -8.60
N GLN A 189 -37.96 31.77 -7.31
CA GLN A 189 -38.55 32.58 -6.23
C GLN A 189 -38.04 34.03 -6.28
N GLU A 190 -36.75 34.24 -6.54
CA GLU A 190 -36.13 35.56 -6.73
C GLU A 190 -36.74 36.28 -7.95
N LEU A 191 -36.91 35.60 -9.08
CA LEU A 191 -37.57 36.17 -10.26
C LEU A 191 -39.05 36.52 -9.98
N GLN A 192 -39.77 35.66 -9.25
CA GLN A 192 -41.16 35.92 -8.84
C GLN A 192 -41.27 37.10 -7.88
N ALA A 193 -40.37 37.20 -6.89
CA ALA A 193 -40.31 38.30 -5.94
C ALA A 193 -39.92 39.64 -6.61
N ASN A 194 -38.97 39.62 -7.54
CA ASN A 194 -38.62 40.79 -8.33
C ASN A 194 -39.77 41.22 -9.25
N HIS A 195 -40.55 40.27 -9.78
CA HIS A 195 -41.74 40.58 -10.57
C HIS A 195 -42.85 41.20 -9.72
N SER A 196 -43.19 40.64 -8.54
CA SER A 196 -44.19 41.23 -7.65
C SER A 196 -43.76 42.60 -7.10
N LEU A 197 -42.48 42.78 -6.78
CA LEU A 197 -41.92 44.09 -6.41
C LEU A 197 -42.03 45.11 -7.54
N ALA A 198 -41.83 44.69 -8.80
CA ALA A 198 -42.01 45.56 -9.97
C ALA A 198 -43.49 45.93 -10.22
N LEU A 199 -44.45 45.03 -9.93
CA LEU A 199 -45.88 45.34 -9.97
C LEU A 199 -46.27 46.33 -8.87
N LEU A 200 -45.88 46.08 -7.62
CA LEU A 200 -46.16 46.97 -6.48
C LEU A 200 -45.57 48.38 -6.69
N ARG A 201 -44.37 48.49 -7.27
CA ARG A 201 -43.77 49.79 -7.64
C ARG A 201 -44.57 50.54 -8.71
N ARG A 202 -45.19 49.84 -9.67
CA ARG A 202 -46.06 50.46 -10.69
C ARG A 202 -47.39 50.93 -10.08
N GLU A 203 -47.96 50.12 -9.18
CA GLU A 203 -49.18 50.47 -8.45
C GLU A 203 -48.94 51.69 -7.54
N GLN A 204 -47.83 51.69 -6.78
CA GLN A 204 -47.41 52.83 -5.96
C GLN A 204 -47.26 54.11 -6.80
N ALA A 205 -46.53 54.05 -7.93
CA ALA A 205 -46.37 55.20 -8.81
C ALA A 205 -47.71 55.68 -9.40
N SER A 206 -48.62 54.76 -9.75
CA SER A 206 -49.97 55.12 -10.22
C SER A 206 -50.77 55.84 -9.12
N LEU A 207 -50.80 55.28 -7.90
CA LEU A 207 -51.46 55.91 -6.75
C LEU A 207 -50.86 57.30 -6.42
N GLU A 208 -49.54 57.46 -6.53
CA GLU A 208 -48.85 58.73 -6.34
C GLU A 208 -49.20 59.76 -7.43
N THR A 209 -49.30 59.35 -8.70
CA THR A 209 -49.79 60.23 -9.78
C THR A 209 -51.27 60.62 -9.60
N ASN A 210 -52.12 59.68 -9.17
CA ASN A 210 -53.53 59.96 -8.89
C ASN A 210 -53.69 60.91 -7.69
N LEU A 211 -52.90 60.73 -6.63
CA LEU A 211 -52.95 61.55 -5.42
C LEU A 211 -52.37 62.94 -5.64
N SER A 212 -51.29 63.07 -6.43
CA SER A 212 -50.76 64.37 -6.83
C SER A 212 -51.70 65.11 -7.79
N GLN A 213 -52.37 64.42 -8.72
CA GLN A 213 -53.44 65.01 -9.54
C GLN A 213 -54.63 65.48 -8.68
N ALA A 214 -55.10 64.66 -7.75
CA ALA A 214 -56.19 65.03 -6.83
C ALA A 214 -55.82 66.20 -5.90
N THR A 215 -54.56 66.25 -5.45
CA THR A 215 -54.03 67.35 -4.62
C THR A 215 -53.89 68.63 -5.43
N SER A 216 -53.42 68.54 -6.68
CA SER A 216 -53.41 69.64 -7.64
C SER A 216 -54.82 70.18 -7.87
N CYS A 217 -55.81 69.31 -8.09
CA CYS A 217 -57.23 69.68 -8.21
C CYS A 217 -57.83 70.36 -6.96
N ARG A 218 -57.19 70.24 -5.78
CA ARG A 218 -57.56 70.93 -4.54
C ARG A 218 -56.88 72.30 -4.39
N GLN A 219 -55.75 72.51 -5.06
CA GLN A 219 -55.00 73.78 -5.06
C GLN A 219 -55.37 74.68 -6.25
N ILE A 220 -55.64 74.07 -7.41
CA ILE A 220 -56.07 74.68 -8.66
C ILE A 220 -57.41 74.01 -9.01
N GLY A 221 -58.51 74.75 -8.99
CA GLY A 221 -59.86 74.17 -9.11
C GLY A 221 -60.04 73.35 -10.40
N CYS A 222 -60.15 72.02 -10.29
CA CYS A 222 -60.41 71.17 -11.45
C CYS A 222 -61.86 71.26 -11.92
N CYS A 223 -62.03 71.27 -13.24
CA CYS A 223 -63.33 71.22 -13.91
C CYS A 223 -63.41 70.00 -14.86
N PRO A 224 -64.61 69.47 -15.14
CA PRO A 224 -64.77 68.37 -16.09
C PRO A 224 -64.32 68.78 -17.51
N ARG A 225 -64.01 67.80 -18.38
CA ARG A 225 -63.63 68.08 -19.77
C ARG A 225 -64.71 68.90 -20.48
N GLY A 226 -64.31 69.99 -21.15
CA GLY A 226 -65.24 70.94 -21.79
C GLY A 226 -65.87 71.97 -20.84
N TRP A 227 -65.33 72.14 -19.63
CA TRP A 227 -65.71 73.20 -18.68
C TRP A 227 -64.49 74.04 -18.28
N THR A 228 -64.61 75.36 -18.33
CA THR A 228 -63.56 76.31 -17.93
C THR A 228 -63.69 76.66 -16.45
N LEU A 229 -62.57 76.70 -15.72
CA LEU A 229 -62.54 77.27 -14.37
C LEU A 229 -62.57 78.81 -14.44
N PHE A 230 -63.59 79.42 -13.83
CA PHE A 230 -63.65 80.86 -13.60
C PHE A 230 -64.03 81.14 -12.14
N ARG A 231 -63.15 81.82 -11.40
CA ARG A 231 -63.35 82.23 -9.99
C ARG A 231 -63.96 81.11 -9.12
N TRP A 232 -63.32 79.93 -9.11
CA TRP A 232 -63.73 78.72 -8.37
C TRP A 232 -65.05 78.05 -8.81
N LYS A 233 -65.62 78.43 -9.97
CA LYS A 233 -66.76 77.73 -10.57
C LYS A 233 -66.40 77.19 -11.95
N CYS A 234 -66.97 76.06 -12.30
CA CYS A 234 -66.86 75.48 -13.64
C CYS A 234 -67.97 76.04 -14.52
N LEU A 235 -67.59 76.60 -15.67
CA LEU A 235 -68.50 77.18 -16.65
C LEU A 235 -68.36 76.42 -17.98
N ARG A 236 -69.48 76.04 -18.59
CA ARG A 236 -69.53 75.49 -19.93
C ARG A 236 -70.57 76.25 -20.74
N ALA A 237 -70.13 76.80 -21.87
CA ALA A 237 -71.04 77.36 -22.86
C ALA A 237 -71.49 76.26 -23.84
N SER A 238 -72.63 76.49 -24.49
CA SER A 238 -73.14 75.60 -25.54
C SER A 238 -73.07 76.32 -26.88
N SER A 239 -72.64 75.60 -27.92
CA SER A 239 -72.72 76.05 -29.32
C SER A 239 -74.10 75.83 -29.94
N GLU A 240 -74.96 75.03 -29.31
CA GLU A 240 -76.31 74.77 -29.80
C GLU A 240 -77.28 75.87 -29.35
N TRP A 241 -77.92 76.53 -30.31
CA TRP A 241 -78.96 77.52 -30.03
C TRP A 241 -80.21 76.86 -29.39
N LYS A 242 -80.71 77.44 -28.29
CA LYS A 242 -81.83 76.93 -27.49
C LYS A 242 -82.62 78.10 -26.88
N THR A 243 -83.91 77.90 -26.58
CA THR A 243 -84.67 78.85 -25.75
C THR A 243 -84.15 78.85 -24.30
N TRP A 244 -84.55 79.82 -23.49
CA TRP A 244 -84.09 79.94 -22.11
C TRP A 244 -84.44 78.70 -21.27
N GLU A 245 -85.67 78.19 -21.40
CA GLU A 245 -86.19 77.01 -20.69
C GLU A 245 -85.45 75.75 -21.11
N ARG A 246 -85.22 75.59 -22.43
CA ARG A 246 -84.44 74.47 -22.99
C ARG A 246 -82.98 74.52 -22.57
N SER A 247 -82.41 75.72 -22.43
CA SER A 247 -81.05 75.91 -21.92
C SER A 247 -80.95 75.57 -20.44
N LYS A 248 -81.94 75.99 -19.64
CA LYS A 248 -82.05 75.66 -18.22
C LYS A 248 -82.15 74.14 -18.01
N ALA A 249 -83.10 73.49 -18.68
CA ALA A 249 -83.29 72.04 -18.60
C ALA A 249 -82.04 71.26 -19.09
N HIS A 250 -81.34 71.75 -20.11
CA HIS A 250 -80.08 71.16 -20.55
C HIS A 250 -78.97 71.26 -19.50
N CYS A 251 -78.82 72.42 -18.83
CA CYS A 251 -77.89 72.55 -17.71
C CYS A 251 -78.26 71.62 -16.53
N GLU A 252 -79.53 71.59 -16.15
CA GLU A 252 -80.03 70.75 -15.04
C GLU A 252 -79.83 69.26 -15.33
N GLY A 253 -80.07 68.81 -16.57
CA GLY A 253 -79.77 67.45 -17.04
C GLY A 253 -78.27 67.09 -17.07
N MET A 254 -77.37 68.08 -17.00
CA MET A 254 -75.92 67.89 -16.85
C MET A 254 -75.45 68.01 -15.38
N SER A 255 -76.36 67.92 -14.41
CA SER A 255 -76.08 68.16 -12.97
C SER A 255 -75.46 69.54 -12.70
N SER A 256 -75.87 70.54 -13.48
CA SER A 256 -75.40 71.92 -13.40
C SER A 256 -76.57 72.90 -13.34
N ARG A 257 -76.30 74.21 -13.29
CA ARG A 257 -77.33 75.24 -13.33
C ARG A 257 -77.01 76.29 -14.39
N LEU A 258 -78.03 76.74 -15.11
CA LEU A 258 -77.88 77.84 -16.08
C LEU A 258 -77.25 79.06 -15.40
N LEU A 259 -76.28 79.67 -16.08
CA LEU A 259 -75.51 80.76 -15.51
C LEU A 259 -76.37 82.02 -15.36
N VAL A 260 -76.67 82.36 -14.12
CA VAL A 260 -77.13 83.70 -13.73
C VAL A 260 -75.89 84.47 -13.28
N LEU A 261 -75.62 85.61 -13.91
CA LEU A 261 -74.55 86.53 -13.50
C LEU A 261 -74.89 87.12 -12.13
N PRO A 262 -74.08 86.90 -11.08
CA PRO A 262 -74.16 87.66 -9.85
C PRO A 262 -73.34 88.94 -9.98
N GLU A 263 -73.84 90.03 -9.40
CA GLU A 263 -73.00 91.18 -9.06
C GLU A 263 -71.77 90.71 -8.25
N PRO A 264 -70.54 91.16 -8.54
CA PRO A 264 -70.14 92.21 -9.49
C PRO A 264 -69.45 91.65 -10.76
N TRP A 265 -69.90 90.54 -11.35
CA TRP A 265 -69.22 89.94 -12.51
C TRP A 265 -69.58 90.66 -13.81
N SER A 266 -68.60 91.29 -14.47
CA SER A 266 -68.85 91.89 -15.78
C SER A 266 -69.01 90.81 -16.86
N ALA A 267 -69.96 91.01 -17.78
CA ALA A 267 -70.11 90.13 -18.94
C ALA A 267 -68.84 90.10 -19.82
N GLY A 268 -68.05 91.18 -19.84
CA GLY A 268 -66.80 91.26 -20.58
C GLY A 268 -65.67 90.38 -20.01
N GLU A 269 -65.50 90.31 -18.69
CA GLU A 269 -64.57 89.35 -18.07
C GLU A 269 -65.00 87.91 -18.33
N LEU A 270 -66.31 87.64 -18.20
CA LEU A 270 -66.87 86.30 -18.44
C LEU A 270 -66.64 85.86 -19.90
N TRP A 271 -66.92 86.73 -20.87
CA TRP A 271 -66.73 86.41 -22.29
C TRP A 271 -65.27 86.27 -22.68
N LYS A 272 -64.33 86.96 -22.02
CA LYS A 272 -62.90 86.66 -22.20
C LYS A 272 -62.54 85.27 -21.67
N ALA A 273 -62.96 84.94 -20.45
CA ALA A 273 -62.63 83.66 -19.83
C ALA A 273 -63.28 82.44 -20.52
N VAL A 274 -64.50 82.58 -21.07
CA VAL A 274 -65.25 81.45 -21.64
C VAL A 274 -65.28 81.48 -23.18
N GLY A 275 -65.26 82.67 -23.80
CA GLY A 275 -65.38 82.84 -25.25
C GLY A 275 -64.23 82.25 -26.05
N GLU A 276 -63.01 82.27 -25.51
CA GLU A 276 -61.82 81.67 -26.16
C GLU A 276 -61.95 80.15 -26.36
N THR A 277 -62.88 79.47 -25.66
CA THR A 277 -63.14 78.04 -25.87
C THR A 277 -64.01 77.74 -27.11
N PHE A 278 -64.56 78.76 -27.77
CA PHE A 278 -65.30 78.61 -29.04
C PHE A 278 -64.43 78.70 -30.29
N THR A 279 -63.17 79.13 -30.19
CA THR A 279 -62.31 79.43 -31.36
C THR A 279 -61.26 78.36 -31.65
N GLN A 280 -61.35 77.17 -31.03
CA GLN A 280 -60.42 76.05 -31.20
C GLN A 280 -61.13 74.71 -31.45
N THR A 281 -62.23 74.74 -32.21
CA THR A 281 -62.92 73.56 -32.78
C THR A 281 -63.14 73.76 -34.27
#